data_AF-A0A526Z1R7-F1
#
_entry.id   AF-A0A526Z1R7-F1
#
_cell.length_a   1.000
_cell.length_b   1.000
_cell.length_c   1.000
_cell.angle_alpha   90.00
_cell.angle_beta   90.00
_cell.angle_gamma   90.00
#
_symmetry.space_group_name_H-M   'P 1'
#
loop_
_entity.id
_entity.type
_entity.pdbx_description
1 polymer ?
#
loop_
_entity_poly.entity_id
_entity_poly.type
_entity_poly.pdbx_seq_one_letter_code
_entity_poly.pdbx_strand_id
1 'polypeptide(L)'
;MTTDTNPIAMAAITSVGAAGMPRHHLAIFAALFVFLVAAPFLLYPIFVMKVLCFALFACAFNLLLGFGGLLSFGHAAYFGMASYVSAHAAKVWGLTPELAIIAGTLVAAVLGLAIGSLAIRRHGIYFAMVT
;
A
#
# COMPACT_ATOMS: atom_id res chain seq x y z
N MET A 1 -37.56 -40.28 -19.69
CA MET A 1 -36.36 -39.47 -19.97
C MET A 1 -36.80 -38.27 -20.79
N THR A 2 -37.45 -37.30 -20.14
CA THR A 2 -38.01 -36.09 -20.78
C THR A 2 -37.11 -34.92 -20.42
N THR A 3 -36.47 -34.35 -21.43
CA THR A 3 -35.64 -33.15 -21.37
C THR A 3 -36.53 -31.91 -21.23
N ASP A 4 -36.69 -31.42 -20.00
CA ASP A 4 -37.26 -30.09 -19.73
C ASP A 4 -36.30 -29.01 -20.24
N THR A 5 -36.49 -28.63 -21.51
CA THR A 5 -35.93 -27.41 -22.09
C THR A 5 -36.81 -26.24 -21.66
N ASN A 6 -36.67 -25.86 -20.38
CA ASN A 6 -37.46 -24.77 -19.83
C ASN A 6 -36.87 -23.41 -20.24
N PRO A 7 -37.55 -22.62 -21.10
CA PRO A 7 -37.02 -21.35 -21.61
C PRO A 7 -36.78 -20.30 -20.52
N ILE A 8 -37.38 -20.46 -19.33
CA ILE A 8 -37.16 -19.56 -18.18
C ILE A 8 -35.76 -19.69 -17.59
N ALA A 9 -35.12 -20.86 -17.70
CA ALA A 9 -33.78 -21.07 -17.17
C ALA A 9 -32.72 -20.34 -18.00
N MET A 10 -32.94 -20.21 -19.32
CA MET A 10 -31.99 -19.54 -20.23
C MET A 10 -32.09 -18.01 -20.15
N ALA A 11 -33.27 -17.47 -19.83
CA ALA A 11 -33.49 -16.04 -19.57
C ALA A 11 -32.87 -15.55 -18.26
N ALA A 12 -32.76 -16.42 -17.24
CA ALA A 12 -32.18 -16.07 -15.94
C ALA A 12 -30.64 -15.91 -15.98
N ILE A 13 -29.94 -16.55 -16.93
CA ILE A 13 -28.48 -16.48 -17.05
C ILE A 13 -28.05 -15.19 -17.78
N THR A 14 -28.94 -14.59 -18.58
CA THR A 14 -28.66 -13.36 -19.35
C THR A 14 -28.78 -12.07 -18.52
N SER A 15 -29.29 -12.13 -17.27
CA SER A 15 -29.51 -10.96 -16.41
C SER A 15 -28.44 -10.73 -15.34
N VAL A 16 -27.27 -11.36 -15.44
CA VAL A 16 -26.03 -10.81 -14.83
C VAL A 16 -25.58 -9.68 -15.76
N GLY A 17 -26.41 -8.67 -16.01
CA GLY A 17 -26.63 -7.68 -14.98
C GLY A 17 -25.33 -6.94 -14.82
N ALA A 18 -24.97 -6.19 -15.87
CA ALA A 18 -23.93 -5.18 -15.81
C ALA A 18 -24.14 -4.39 -14.53
N ALA A 19 -23.33 -4.68 -13.51
CA ALA A 19 -23.34 -3.97 -12.25
C ALA A 19 -22.82 -2.57 -12.57
N GLY A 20 -23.71 -1.72 -13.08
CA GLY A 20 -23.49 -0.30 -13.21
C GLY A 20 -23.13 0.19 -11.84
N MET A 21 -21.84 0.48 -11.64
CA MET A 21 -21.30 0.94 -10.38
C MET A 21 -22.19 2.10 -9.92
N PRO A 22 -22.94 1.96 -8.82
CA PRO A 22 -24.03 2.86 -8.57
C PRO A 22 -23.45 4.25 -8.26
N ARG A 23 -24.04 5.29 -8.86
CA ARG A 23 -23.50 6.66 -8.87
C ARG A 23 -23.19 7.19 -7.46
N HIS A 24 -23.80 6.64 -6.43
CA HIS A 24 -23.48 6.92 -5.03
C HIS A 24 -22.09 6.42 -4.62
N HIS A 25 -21.63 5.23 -5.02
CA HIS A 25 -20.27 4.77 -4.74
C HIS A 25 -19.26 5.66 -5.47
N LEU A 26 -19.52 6.00 -6.73
CA LEU A 26 -18.66 6.94 -7.47
C LEU A 26 -18.64 8.33 -6.80
N ALA A 27 -19.78 8.82 -6.32
CA ALA A 27 -19.86 10.10 -5.61
C ALA A 27 -19.17 10.05 -4.23
N ILE A 28 -19.25 8.93 -3.50
CA ILE A 28 -18.55 8.72 -2.23
C ILE A 28 -17.04 8.65 -2.47
N PHE A 29 -16.59 7.90 -3.47
CA PHE A 29 -15.17 7.84 -3.85
C PHE A 29 -14.65 9.20 -4.34
N ALA A 30 -15.44 9.93 -5.14
CA ALA A 30 -15.09 11.27 -5.59
C ALA A 30 -15.06 12.27 -4.43
N ALA A 31 -16.02 12.22 -3.51
CA ALA A 31 -16.04 13.07 -2.32
C ALA A 31 -14.87 12.77 -1.38
N LEU A 32 -14.52 11.49 -1.20
CA LEU A 32 -13.35 11.05 -0.43
C LEU A 32 -12.05 11.54 -1.10
N PHE A 33 -11.97 11.46 -2.43
CA PHE A 33 -10.83 11.96 -3.21
C PHE A 33 -10.70 13.48 -3.11
N VAL A 34 -11.80 14.22 -3.24
CA VAL A 34 -11.82 15.68 -3.08
C VAL A 34 -11.46 16.07 -1.65
N PHE A 35 -11.94 15.35 -0.64
CA PHE A 35 -11.55 15.58 0.76
C PHE A 35 -10.05 15.34 0.99
N LEU A 36 -9.49 14.28 0.39
CA LEU A 36 -8.05 13.97 0.46
C LEU A 36 -7.19 15.05 -0.21
N VAL A 37 -7.69 15.64 -1.31
CA VAL A 37 -7.02 16.72 -2.05
C VAL A 37 -7.23 18.10 -1.42
N ALA A 38 -8.35 18.33 -0.72
CA ALA A 38 -8.66 19.58 -0.04
C ALA A 38 -8.07 19.66 1.38
N ALA A 39 -7.82 18.52 2.04
CA ALA A 39 -7.15 18.44 3.34
C ALA A 39 -5.82 19.23 3.42
N PRO A 40 -4.88 19.18 2.44
CA PRO A 40 -3.64 19.96 2.50
C PRO A 40 -3.82 21.48 2.40
N PHE A 41 -4.99 21.97 1.96
CA PHE A 41 -5.28 23.40 1.87
C PHE A 41 -5.94 23.98 3.13
N LEU A 42 -6.61 23.14 3.95
CA LEU A 42 -7.28 23.57 5.18
C LEU A 42 -6.49 23.25 6.46
N LEU A 43 -5.56 22.28 6.39
CA LEU A 43 -4.67 21.85 7.48
C LEU A 43 -3.21 22.06 7.08
N TYR A 44 -2.37 22.35 8.07
CA TYR A 44 -0.93 22.58 7.93
C TYR A 44 -0.29 21.60 6.92
N PRO A 45 0.28 22.07 5.78
CA PRO A 45 0.72 21.20 4.67
C PRO A 45 1.69 20.09 5.08
N ILE A 46 2.54 20.38 6.07
CA ILE A 46 3.52 19.44 6.64
C ILE A 46 2.84 18.29 7.38
N PHE A 47 1.70 18.53 8.03
CA PHE A 47 0.95 17.48 8.72
C PHE A 47 0.34 16.51 7.71
N VAL A 48 -0.27 17.04 6.64
CA VAL A 48 -0.92 16.22 5.61
C VAL A 48 0.08 15.38 4.83
N MET A 49 1.27 15.93 4.49
CA MET A 49 2.33 15.12 3.87
C MET A 49 2.74 13.92 4.74
N LYS A 50 2.88 14.12 6.06
CA LYS A 50 3.23 13.02 6.98
C LYS A 50 2.12 11.98 7.02
N VAL A 51 0.86 12.40 7.12
CA VAL A 51 -0.30 11.51 7.13
C VAL A 51 -0.39 10.69 5.84
N LEU A 52 -0.23 11.32 4.67
CA LEU A 52 -0.22 10.63 3.38
C LEU A 52 0.91 9.60 3.30
N CYS A 53 2.09 9.93 3.82
CA CYS A 53 3.22 9.01 3.86
C CYS A 53 2.92 7.78 4.74
N PHE A 54 2.34 7.97 5.92
CA PHE A 54 1.89 6.87 6.78
C PHE A 54 0.72 6.09 6.18
N ALA A 55 -0.19 6.74 5.46
CA ALA A 55 -1.30 6.07 4.78
C ALA A 55 -0.79 5.14 3.67
N LEU A 56 0.17 5.60 2.86
CA LEU A 56 0.81 4.78 1.83
C LEU A 56 1.52 3.57 2.45
N PHE A 57 2.23 3.78 3.57
CA PHE A 57 2.86 2.71 4.34
C PHE A 57 1.83 1.69 4.87
N ALA A 58 0.71 2.16 5.41
CA ALA A 58 -0.39 1.31 5.86
C ALA A 58 -1.04 0.53 4.70
N CYS A 59 -1.18 1.13 3.52
CA CYS A 59 -1.66 0.43 2.32
C CYS A 59 -0.69 -0.69 1.89
N ALA A 60 0.62 -0.44 1.90
CA ALA A 60 1.62 -1.48 1.61
C ALA A 60 1.52 -2.64 2.62
N PHE A 61 1.34 -2.34 3.91
CA PHE A 61 1.11 -3.34 4.95
C PHE A 61 -0.20 -4.12 4.72
N ASN A 62 -1.29 -3.44 4.38
CA ASN A 62 -2.57 -4.06 4.07
C ASN A 62 -2.48 -5.00 2.85
N LEU A 63 -1.72 -4.63 1.83
CA LEU A 63 -1.48 -5.49 0.66
C LEU A 63 -0.68 -6.75 1.04
N LEU A 64 0.35 -6.62 1.88
CA LEU A 64 1.13 -7.77 2.35
C LEU A 64 0.30 -8.71 3.22
N LEU A 65 -0.55 -8.17 4.10
CA LEU A 65 -1.47 -8.97 4.92
C LEU A 65 -2.55 -9.64 4.08
N GLY A 66 -3.16 -8.89 3.16
CA GLY A 66 -4.28 -9.37 2.35
C GLY A 66 -3.88 -10.40 1.30
N PHE A 67 -2.71 -10.25 0.68
CA PHE A 67 -2.24 -11.16 -0.38
C PHE A 67 -1.17 -12.15 0.07
N GLY A 68 -0.38 -11.82 1.10
CA GLY A 68 0.75 -12.64 1.56
C GLY A 68 0.46 -13.52 2.78
N GLY A 69 -0.60 -13.25 3.56
CA GLY A 69 -1.00 -14.05 4.73
C GLY A 69 0.03 -14.13 5.88
N LEU A 70 1.16 -13.42 5.76
CA LEU A 70 2.25 -13.38 6.73
C LEU A 70 2.44 -11.94 7.21
N LEU A 71 2.36 -11.74 8.53
CA LEU A 71 2.45 -10.43 9.15
C LEU A 71 3.92 -10.09 9.44
N SER A 72 4.58 -9.27 8.60
CA SER A 72 5.97 -8.83 8.81
C SER A 72 6.00 -7.43 9.44
N PHE A 73 6.54 -7.30 10.66
CA PHE A 73 6.62 -6.01 11.37
C PHE A 73 7.85 -5.17 10.95
N GLY A 74 8.80 -5.76 10.24
CA GLY A 74 10.07 -5.15 9.84
C GLY A 74 9.98 -4.09 8.78
N HIS A 75 8.84 -3.99 8.12
CA HIS A 75 8.61 -2.95 7.12
C HIS A 75 8.88 -1.55 7.70
N ALA A 76 8.58 -1.34 8.99
CA ALA A 76 8.84 -0.10 9.70
C ALA A 76 10.33 0.20 9.89
N ALA A 77 11.17 -0.83 10.06
CA ALA A 77 12.61 -0.66 10.23
C ALA A 77 13.26 -0.14 8.93
N TYR A 78 12.88 -0.67 7.76
CA TYR A 78 13.39 -0.18 6.47
C TYR A 78 12.91 1.25 6.18
N PHE A 79 11.63 1.52 6.44
CA PHE A 79 11.05 2.85 6.25
C PHE A 79 11.69 3.89 7.18
N GLY A 80 11.96 3.53 8.43
CA GLY A 80 12.67 4.37 9.39
C GLY A 80 14.12 4.64 8.96
N MET A 81 14.86 3.61 8.54
CA MET A 81 16.24 3.77 8.08
C MET A 81 16.36 4.60 6.81
N ALA A 82 15.50 4.37 5.80
CA ALA A 82 15.49 5.17 4.57
C ALA A 82 15.16 6.63 4.86
N SER A 83 14.11 6.90 5.65
CA SER A 83 13.71 8.28 5.98
C SER A 83 14.78 9.01 6.79
N TYR A 84 15.45 8.32 7.73
CA TYR A 84 16.56 8.89 8.49
C TYR A 84 17.75 9.22 7.58
N VAL A 85 18.17 8.29 6.73
CA VAL A 85 19.30 8.51 5.80
C VAL A 85 18.98 9.61 4.79
N SER A 86 17.78 9.63 4.22
CA SER A 86 17.36 10.71 3.31
C SER A 86 17.30 12.07 4.01
N ALA A 87 16.77 12.14 5.24
CA ALA A 87 16.75 13.38 6.01
C ALA A 87 18.17 13.84 6.40
N HIS A 88 19.06 12.90 6.74
CA HIS A 88 20.44 13.19 7.08
C HIS A 88 21.24 13.68 5.85
N ALA A 89 21.08 13.02 4.70
CA ALA A 89 21.70 13.44 3.44
C ALA A 89 21.20 14.82 2.99
N ALA A 90 19.90 15.09 3.13
CA ALA A 90 19.34 16.41 2.82
C ALA A 90 19.83 17.50 3.78
N LYS A 91 20.03 17.18 5.07
CA LYS A 91 20.36 18.17 6.11
C LYS A 91 21.85 18.42 6.29
N VAL A 92 22.69 17.38 6.23
CA VAL A 92 24.13 17.48 6.51
C VAL A 92 24.95 17.64 5.24
N TRP A 93 24.56 16.96 4.16
CA TRP A 93 25.30 17.01 2.89
C TRP A 93 24.80 18.11 1.94
N GLY A 94 23.65 18.73 2.22
CA GLY A 94 23.08 19.79 1.37
C GLY A 94 22.80 19.34 -0.07
N LEU A 95 22.73 18.03 -0.30
CA LEU A 95 22.51 17.44 -1.62
C LEU A 95 21.10 17.79 -2.11
N THR A 96 20.96 17.81 -3.44
CA THR A 96 19.63 17.95 -4.05
C THR A 96 18.69 16.87 -3.49
N PRO A 97 17.41 17.21 -3.25
CA PRO A 97 16.43 16.29 -2.67
C PRO A 97 16.34 14.95 -3.44
N GLU A 98 16.58 15.00 -4.75
CA GLU A 98 16.63 13.84 -5.63
C GLU A 98 17.72 12.84 -5.21
N LEU A 99 18.95 13.31 -4.96
CA LEU A 99 20.05 12.46 -4.51
C LEU A 99 19.82 11.94 -3.08
N ALA A 100 19.21 12.75 -2.22
CA ALA A 100 18.89 12.34 -0.85
C ALA A 100 17.86 11.19 -0.82
N ILE A 101 16.86 11.20 -1.71
CA ILE A 101 15.89 10.11 -1.86
C ILE A 101 16.58 8.86 -2.39
N ILE A 102 17.42 8.98 -3.41
CA ILE A 102 18.16 7.84 -3.99
C ILE A 102 19.11 7.20 -2.96
N ALA A 103 19.77 8.00 -2.14
CA ALA A 103 20.63 7.49 -1.07
C ALA A 103 19.83 6.69 -0.03
N GLY A 104 18.67 7.19 0.40
CA GLY A 104 17.80 6.49 1.34
C GLY A 104 17.21 5.21 0.76
N THR A 105 16.81 5.20 -0.51
CA THR A 105 16.31 3.99 -1.18
C THR A 105 17.40 2.95 -1.37
N LEU A 106 18.64 3.36 -1.70
CA LEU A 106 19.80 2.46 -1.75
C LEU A 106 20.05 1.79 -0.40
N VAL A 107 20.03 2.55 0.70
CA VAL A 107 20.22 1.97 2.03
C VAL A 107 19.10 1.00 2.39
N ALA A 108 17.83 1.33 2.11
CA ALA A 108 16.72 0.40 2.31
C ALA A 108 16.83 -0.85 1.43
N ALA A 109 17.30 -0.74 0.19
CA ALA A 109 17.51 -1.87 -0.70
C ALA A 109 18.59 -2.81 -0.15
N VAL A 110 19.72 -2.27 0.34
CA VAL A 110 20.79 -3.08 0.95
C VAL A 110 20.30 -3.78 2.22
N LEU A 111 19.59 -3.06 3.09
CA LEU A 111 18.99 -3.65 4.30
C LEU A 111 17.97 -4.75 3.95
N GLY A 112 17.13 -4.49 2.94
CA GLY A 112 16.14 -5.43 2.43
C GLY A 112 16.77 -6.69 1.83
N LEU A 113 17.90 -6.56 1.13
CA LEU A 113 18.68 -7.70 0.66
C LEU A 113 19.28 -8.50 1.82
N ALA A 114 19.83 -7.83 2.83
CA ALA A 114 20.41 -8.49 4.00
C ALA A 114 19.35 -9.29 4.75
N ILE A 115 18.22 -8.68 5.09
CA ILE A 115 17.14 -9.34 5.83
C ILE A 115 16.40 -10.34 4.93
N GLY A 116 16.21 -10.04 3.64
CA GLY A 116 15.67 -10.98 2.65
C GLY A 116 16.50 -12.26 2.53
N SER A 117 17.83 -12.14 2.58
CA SER A 117 18.74 -13.29 2.59
C SER A 117 18.60 -14.13 3.87
N LEU A 118 18.33 -13.48 5.01
CA LEU A 118 18.11 -14.14 6.29
C LEU A 118 16.73 -14.80 6.38
N ALA A 119 15.72 -14.17 5.78
CA ALA A 119 14.35 -14.64 5.64
C ALA A 119 14.28 -16.04 5.00
N ILE A 120 15.06 -16.29 3.95
CA ILE A 120 15.10 -17.60 3.24
C ILE A 120 15.47 -18.76 4.19
N ARG A 121 16.10 -18.49 5.33
CA ARG A 121 16.51 -19.52 6.29
C ARG A 121 15.47 -19.84 7.37
N ARG A 122 14.32 -19.14 7.44
CA ARG A 122 13.35 -19.32 8.54
C ARG A 122 11.92 -19.50 8.00
N HIS A 123 11.26 -20.59 8.38
CA HIS A 123 9.86 -20.86 8.05
C HIS A 123 8.93 -20.56 9.23
N GLY A 124 7.74 -20.00 8.95
CA GLY A 124 6.62 -19.88 9.90
C GLY A 124 6.58 -18.58 10.73
N ILE A 125 6.04 -18.65 11.95
CA ILE A 125 5.71 -17.50 12.83
C ILE A 125 6.97 -16.70 13.26
N TYR A 126 8.15 -17.34 13.26
CA TYR A 126 9.41 -16.65 13.56
C TYR A 126 9.86 -15.67 12.46
N PHE A 127 9.34 -15.81 11.24
CA PHE A 127 9.60 -14.89 10.13
C PHE A 127 8.93 -13.54 10.38
N ALA A 128 7.69 -13.57 10.84
CA ALA A 128 6.88 -12.42 11.23
C ALA A 128 7.49 -11.59 12.38
N MET A 129 8.17 -12.27 13.31
CA MET A 129 8.69 -11.67 14.54
C MET A 129 10.14 -11.16 14.41
N VAL A 130 10.93 -11.74 13.50
CA VAL A 130 12.36 -11.37 13.34
C VAL A 130 12.58 -10.28 12.31
N THR A 131 11.68 -10.16 11.32
CA THR A 131 11.66 -9.05 10.39
C THR A 131 10.74 -8.02 10.97
#